data_AF-A0A1T4SRS8-F1
#
_entry.id   AF-A0A1T4SRS8-F1
#
_cell.length_a   1.000
_cell.length_b   1.000
_cell.length_c   1.000
_cell.angle_alpha   90.00
_cell.angle_beta   90.00
_cell.angle_gamma   90.00
#
_symmetry.space_group_name_H-M   'P 1'
#
loop_
_entity.id
_entity.type
_entity.pdbx_description
1 polymer ?
#
loop_
_entity_poly.entity_id
_entity_poly.type
_entity_poly.pdbx_seq_one_letter_code
_entity_poly.pdbx_strand_id
1 'polypeptide(L)'
;MNKDPNMVLPDERAQMERVYRAWDTAIAAGDISSLVNLYAPDAEIESPLIYEFTASKTGVLRGREAFRALYQEVARQQSNVIRPKHHDDYLVRGHRIIWEYARVTQSGDQSEFVESWDFNDRYEIRCHRVYWGWSRIANLSRKGFGARPERGA
;
A
#
# COMPACT_ATOMS: atom_id res chain seq x y z
N MET A 1 8.58 -5.16 34.06
CA MET A 1 7.67 -4.02 33.77
C MET A 1 6.96 -4.36 32.47
N ASN A 2 5.68 -4.71 32.53
CA ASN A 2 4.91 -5.10 31.34
C ASN A 2 4.51 -3.80 30.62
N LYS A 3 5.18 -3.48 29.51
CA LYS A 3 4.79 -2.32 28.69
C LYS A 3 3.42 -2.63 28.06
N ASP A 4 2.51 -1.66 28.06
CA ASP A 4 1.26 -1.77 27.32
C ASP A 4 1.59 -2.14 25.86
N PRO A 5 1.07 -3.26 25.31
CA PRO A 5 1.34 -3.66 23.93
C PRO A 5 0.90 -2.62 22.89
N ASN A 6 0.14 -1.60 23.30
CA ASN A 6 -0.30 -0.49 22.46
C ASN A 6 0.59 0.75 22.54
N MET A 7 1.52 0.81 23.50
CA MET A 7 2.42 1.94 23.67
C MET A 7 3.57 1.85 22.66
N VAL A 8 3.68 2.84 21.79
CA VAL A 8 4.81 2.96 20.86
C VAL A 8 5.93 3.71 21.56
N LEU A 9 7.13 3.12 21.66
CA LEU A 9 8.27 3.84 22.19
C LEU A 9 8.74 4.91 21.18
N PRO A 10 9.25 6.07 21.65
CA PRO A 10 9.71 7.13 20.75
C PRO A 10 10.70 6.65 19.68
N ASP A 11 11.63 5.75 20.04
CA ASP A 11 12.62 5.19 19.12
C ASP A 11 11.99 4.25 18.07
N GLU A 12 11.01 3.44 18.46
CA GLU A 12 10.27 2.54 17.55
C GLU A 12 9.50 3.35 16.51
N ARG A 13 8.82 4.41 16.97
CA ARG A 13 8.13 5.36 16.10
C ARG A 13 9.09 5.98 15.09
N ALA A 14 10.24 6.48 15.55
CA ALA A 14 11.22 7.12 14.67
C ALA A 14 11.75 6.15 13.58
N GLN A 15 11.92 4.86 13.91
CA GLN A 15 12.31 3.86 12.89
C GLN A 15 11.22 3.62 11.85
N MET A 16 9.96 3.46 12.26
CA MET A 16 8.86 3.27 11.33
C MET A 16 8.65 4.52 10.44
N GLU A 17 8.78 5.72 11.01
CA GLU A 17 8.71 6.98 10.26
C GLU A 17 9.84 7.12 9.24
N ARG A 18 11.06 6.67 9.59
CA ARG A 18 12.19 6.61 8.65
C ARG A 18 11.86 5.72 7.45
N VAL A 19 11.26 4.55 7.69
CA VAL A 19 10.86 3.63 6.62
C VAL A 19 9.73 4.22 5.78
N TYR A 20 8.75 4.86 6.41
CA TYR A 20 7.65 5.56 5.73
C TYR A 20 8.14 6.68 4.79
N ARG A 21 9.07 7.53 5.26
CA ARG A 21 9.70 8.55 4.40
C ARG A 21 10.56 7.95 3.28
N ALA A 22 11.31 6.89 3.58
CA ALA A 22 12.13 6.20 2.57
C ALA A 22 11.26 5.55 1.48
N TRP A 23 10.13 4.97 1.87
CA TRP A 23 9.18 4.36 0.95
C TRP A 23 8.55 5.41 0.02
N ASP A 24 8.07 6.53 0.58
CA ASP A 24 7.51 7.65 -0.19
C ASP A 24 8.54 8.21 -1.19
N THR A 25 9.78 8.36 -0.76
CA THR A 25 10.88 8.81 -1.62
C THR A 25 11.15 7.81 -2.75
N ALA A 26 11.25 6.52 -2.44
CA ALA A 26 11.56 5.47 -3.41
C ALA A 26 10.45 5.31 -4.45
N ILE A 27 9.17 5.32 -4.04
CA ILE A 27 8.05 5.22 -4.98
C ILE A 27 7.96 6.45 -5.87
N ALA A 28 8.16 7.66 -5.33
CA ALA A 28 8.12 8.90 -6.11
C ALA A 28 9.28 8.98 -7.12
N ALA A 29 10.45 8.44 -6.79
CA ALA A 29 11.60 8.36 -7.68
C ALA A 29 11.52 7.21 -8.70
N GLY A 30 10.53 6.30 -8.58
CA GLY A 30 10.49 5.07 -9.37
C GLY A 30 11.63 4.09 -9.04
N ASP A 31 12.27 4.23 -7.88
CA ASP A 31 13.35 3.34 -7.43
C ASP A 31 12.78 2.07 -6.81
N ILE A 32 12.40 1.14 -7.68
CA ILE A 32 11.79 -0.15 -7.30
C ILE A 32 12.74 -0.98 -6.44
N SER A 33 14.06 -0.88 -6.64
CA SER A 33 15.02 -1.65 -5.86
C SER A 33 15.09 -1.17 -4.42
N SER A 34 15.19 0.15 -4.20
CA SER A 34 15.14 0.72 -2.86
C SER A 34 13.78 0.47 -2.20
N LEU A 35 12.68 0.62 -2.96
CA LEU A 35 11.33 0.37 -2.48
C LEU A 35 11.14 -1.05 -1.94
N VAL A 36 11.52 -2.06 -2.73
CA VAL A 36 11.33 -3.48 -2.38
C VAL A 36 12.22 -3.90 -1.21
N ASN A 37 13.39 -3.25 -1.03
CA ASN A 37 14.29 -3.53 0.09
C ASN A 37 13.75 -3.09 1.47
N LEU A 38 12.71 -2.25 1.52
CA LEU A 38 12.04 -1.85 2.76
C LEU A 38 11.11 -2.94 3.32
N TYR A 39 10.73 -3.91 2.49
CA TYR A 39 9.87 -5.02 2.88
C TYR A 39 10.66 -6.17 3.49
N ALA A 40 10.08 -6.95 4.40
CA ALA A 40 10.67 -8.21 4.82
C ALA A 40 10.79 -9.18 3.61
N PRO A 41 11.75 -10.12 3.60
CA PRO A 41 11.93 -11.05 2.48
C PRO A 41 10.67 -11.83 2.10
N ASP A 42 9.86 -12.17 3.09
CA ASP A 42 8.62 -12.93 2.98
C ASP A 42 7.37 -12.08 3.27
N ALA A 43 7.47 -10.76 3.12
CA ALA A 43 6.36 -9.83 3.31
C ALA A 43 5.17 -10.15 2.41
N GLU A 44 3.98 -9.74 2.83
CA GLU A 44 2.74 -9.89 2.08
C GLU A 44 2.16 -8.51 1.72
N ILE A 45 1.64 -8.40 0.49
CA ILE A 45 0.86 -7.24 0.05
C ILE A 45 -0.53 -7.69 -0.35
N GLU A 46 -1.54 -7.03 0.21
CA GLU A 46 -2.95 -7.20 -0.10
C GLU A 46 -3.44 -5.90 -0.73
N SER A 47 -3.87 -5.95 -1.99
CA SER A 47 -4.27 -4.76 -2.71
C SER A 47 -5.16 -5.05 -3.92
N PRO A 48 -6.20 -4.25 -4.17
CA PRO A 48 -6.92 -4.25 -5.45
C PRO A 48 -6.02 -3.97 -6.66
N LEU A 49 -4.87 -3.31 -6.47
CA LEU A 49 -3.87 -3.11 -7.53
C LEU A 49 -3.39 -4.44 -8.11
N ILE A 50 -3.31 -5.49 -7.29
CA ILE A 50 -2.88 -6.81 -7.75
C ILE A 50 -3.88 -7.34 -8.78
N TYR A 51 -5.18 -7.15 -8.56
CA TYR A 51 -6.18 -7.53 -9.53
C TYR A 51 -6.10 -6.68 -10.80
N GLU A 52 -5.87 -5.37 -10.66
CA GLU A 52 -5.84 -4.45 -11.80
C GLU A 52 -4.61 -4.66 -12.70
N PHE A 53 -3.45 -4.91 -12.10
CA PHE A 53 -2.16 -4.92 -12.81
C PHE A 53 -1.57 -6.31 -13.01
N THR A 54 -2.16 -7.36 -12.43
CA THR A 54 -1.62 -8.73 -12.58
C THR A 54 -2.70 -9.72 -13.00
N ALA A 55 -2.30 -10.92 -13.43
CA ALA A 55 -3.22 -12.02 -13.68
C ALA A 55 -3.78 -12.65 -12.38
N SER A 56 -3.27 -12.27 -11.20
CA SER A 56 -3.68 -12.84 -9.93
C SER A 56 -5.13 -12.51 -9.59
N LYS A 57 -5.84 -13.51 -9.05
CA LYS A 57 -7.23 -13.40 -8.61
C LYS A 57 -7.41 -13.37 -7.10
N THR A 58 -6.33 -13.52 -6.33
CA THR A 58 -6.38 -13.58 -4.87
C THR A 58 -6.33 -12.21 -4.21
N GLY A 59 -5.87 -11.18 -4.94
CA GLY A 59 -5.61 -9.84 -4.37
C GLY A 59 -4.43 -9.79 -3.40
N VAL A 60 -3.67 -10.89 -3.28
CA VAL A 60 -2.52 -11.04 -2.37
C VAL A 60 -1.29 -11.51 -3.14
N LEU A 61 -0.14 -10.92 -2.86
CA LEU A 61 1.18 -11.40 -3.29
C LEU A 61 2.10 -11.54 -2.09
N ARG A 62 3.12 -12.40 -2.22
CA ARG A 62 4.12 -12.62 -1.18
C ARG A 62 5.53 -12.58 -1.74
N GLY A 63 6.42 -11.92 -0.99
CA GLY A 63 7.84 -11.88 -1.23
C GLY A 63 8.29 -10.77 -2.17
N ARG A 64 9.53 -10.33 -1.96
CA ARG A 64 10.16 -9.20 -2.65
C ARG A 64 10.14 -9.31 -4.19
N GLU A 65 10.33 -10.51 -4.72
CA GLU A 65 10.31 -10.73 -6.19
C GLU A 65 8.92 -10.49 -6.81
N ALA A 66 7.86 -10.95 -6.15
CA ALA A 66 6.49 -10.67 -6.60
C ALA A 66 6.19 -9.17 -6.53
N PHE A 67 6.71 -8.48 -5.51
CA PHE A 67 6.51 -7.03 -5.34
C PHE A 67 7.25 -6.25 -6.42
N ARG A 68 8.47 -6.66 -6.78
CA ARG A 68 9.24 -6.06 -7.87
C ARG A 68 8.44 -6.10 -9.17
N ALA A 69 7.88 -7.25 -9.53
CA ALA A 69 7.04 -7.40 -10.71
C ALA A 69 5.79 -6.50 -10.66
N LEU A 70 5.10 -6.47 -9.51
CA LEU A 70 3.93 -5.60 -9.31
C LEU A 70 4.29 -4.12 -9.52
N TYR A 71 5.34 -3.62 -8.86
CA TYR A 71 5.71 -2.21 -8.93
C TYR A 71 6.27 -1.81 -10.30
N GLN A 72 6.94 -2.72 -11.02
CA GLN A 72 7.32 -2.49 -12.41
C GLN A 72 6.09 -2.28 -13.30
N GLU A 73 5.07 -3.09 -13.11
CA GLU A 73 3.84 -2.99 -13.89
C GLU A 73 3.02 -1.76 -13.53
N VAL A 74 2.94 -1.42 -12.23
CA VAL A 74 2.35 -0.17 -11.77
C VAL A 74 3.07 1.03 -12.38
N ALA A 75 4.41 1.07 -12.36
CA ALA A 75 5.19 2.16 -12.96
C ALA A 75 4.97 2.27 -14.48
N ARG A 76 4.85 1.13 -15.17
CA ARG A 76 4.57 1.07 -16.61
C ARG A 76 3.19 1.61 -16.97
N GLN A 77 2.17 1.29 -16.17
CA GLN A 77 0.77 1.62 -16.47
C GLN A 77 0.28 2.93 -15.85
N GLN A 78 0.89 3.39 -14.76
CA GLN A 78 0.50 4.60 -14.03
C GLN A 78 1.50 5.74 -14.21
N SER A 79 1.96 6.00 -15.43
CA SER A 79 2.93 7.06 -15.74
C SER A 79 2.55 8.46 -15.24
N ASN A 80 1.26 8.67 -14.89
CA ASN A 80 0.70 9.97 -14.51
C ASN A 80 0.01 9.98 -13.14
N VAL A 81 0.07 8.90 -12.34
CA VAL A 81 -0.47 8.95 -10.97
C VAL A 81 0.58 9.60 -10.09
N ILE A 82 0.59 10.93 -10.11
CA ILE A 82 1.24 11.76 -9.09
C ILE A 82 0.61 11.32 -7.76
N ARG A 83 1.29 10.41 -7.04
CA ARG A 83 0.92 10.13 -5.65
C ARG A 83 1.02 11.47 -4.91
N PRO A 84 -0.02 11.88 -4.16
CA PRO A 84 0.16 12.97 -3.21
C PRO A 84 1.39 12.63 -2.36
N LYS A 85 2.32 13.57 -2.24
CA LYS A 85 3.49 13.43 -1.36
C LYS A 85 3.01 13.06 0.04
N HIS A 86 3.79 12.24 0.74
CA HIS A 86 3.76 11.98 2.18
C HIS A 86 2.58 12.61 2.95
N HIS A 87 1.66 11.79 3.45
CA HIS A 87 0.71 12.24 4.48
C HIS A 87 1.45 12.36 5.81
N ASP A 88 1.46 13.55 6.42
CA ASP A 88 1.95 13.77 7.80
C ASP A 88 0.91 13.31 8.85
N ASP A 89 -0.27 12.93 8.39
CA ASP A 89 -1.47 12.56 9.14
C ASP A 89 -1.71 11.05 9.08
N TYR A 90 -0.91 10.31 9.86
CA TYR A 90 -1.01 8.86 10.06
C TYR A 90 -1.20 8.51 11.54
N LEU A 91 -1.85 7.38 11.79
CA LEU A 91 -2.00 6.80 13.11
C LEU A 91 -0.96 5.69 13.31
N VAL A 92 -0.37 5.64 14.51
CA VAL A 92 0.61 4.60 14.89
C VAL A 92 0.14 3.89 16.15
N ARG A 93 0.16 2.56 16.13
CA ARG A 93 -0.15 1.71 17.29
C ARG A 93 0.73 0.46 17.27
N GLY A 94 1.56 0.27 18.28
CA GLY A 94 2.60 -0.77 18.27
C GLY A 94 3.46 -0.68 17.00
N HIS A 95 3.71 -1.82 16.35
CA HIS A 95 4.41 -1.90 15.05
C HIS A 95 3.49 -1.73 13.83
N ARG A 96 2.46 -0.87 13.93
CA ARG A 96 1.54 -0.60 12.82
C ARG A 96 1.45 0.90 12.54
N ILE A 97 1.51 1.26 11.26
CA ILE A 97 1.12 2.58 10.74
C ILE A 97 -0.11 2.40 9.85
N ILE A 98 -1.07 3.34 9.93
CA ILE A 98 -2.23 3.42 9.04
C ILE A 98 -2.51 4.88 8.68
N TRP A 99 -2.86 5.14 7.43
CA TRP A 99 -3.22 6.47 6.94
C TRP A 99 -4.30 6.40 5.86
N GLU A 100 -4.97 7.52 5.66
CA GLU A 100 -6.09 7.65 4.72
C GLU A 100 -5.79 8.73 3.68
N TYR A 101 -6.11 8.42 2.42
CA TYR A 101 -6.26 9.38 1.36
C TYR A 101 -7.74 9.73 1.23
N ALA A 102 -8.15 10.85 1.84
CA ALA A 102 -9.54 11.28 1.82
C ALA A 102 -10.00 11.65 0.40
N ARG A 103 -11.26 11.36 0.06
CA ARG A 103 -11.82 11.71 -1.25
C ARG A 103 -11.84 13.21 -1.50
N VAL A 104 -12.35 13.96 -0.53
CA VAL A 104 -12.50 15.41 -0.64
C VAL A 104 -11.24 16.05 -0.10
N THR A 105 -10.51 16.73 -0.98
CA THR A 105 -9.34 17.54 -0.61
C THR A 105 -9.60 19.02 -0.86
N GLN A 106 -8.73 19.89 -0.36
CA GLN A 106 -8.79 21.31 -0.69
C GLN A 106 -8.65 21.58 -2.20
N SER A 107 -8.06 20.65 -2.96
CA SER A 107 -7.87 20.74 -4.41
C SER A 107 -8.97 20.03 -5.22
N GLY A 108 -10.00 19.50 -4.56
CA GLY A 108 -11.13 18.80 -5.18
C GLY A 108 -11.18 17.29 -4.88
N ASP A 109 -11.99 16.57 -5.67
CA ASP A 109 -12.17 15.12 -5.55
C ASP A 109 -10.91 14.37 -6.03
N GLN A 110 -10.38 13.50 -5.17
CA GLN A 110 -9.36 12.51 -5.53
C GLN A 110 -9.86 11.08 -5.29
N SER A 111 -9.12 10.11 -5.80
CA SER A 111 -9.40 8.71 -5.55
C SER A 111 -9.02 8.33 -4.12
N GLU A 112 -10.01 7.96 -3.30
CA GLU A 112 -9.82 7.62 -1.90
C GLU A 112 -9.39 6.17 -1.66
N PHE A 113 -8.52 5.99 -0.67
CA PHE A 113 -8.06 4.69 -0.20
C PHE A 113 -7.39 4.81 1.18
N VAL A 114 -7.28 3.68 1.87
CA VAL A 114 -6.58 3.55 3.15
C VAL A 114 -5.41 2.60 2.96
N GLU A 115 -4.25 2.93 3.53
CA GLU A 115 -3.09 2.04 3.55
C GLU A 115 -2.68 1.75 4.99
N SER A 116 -2.24 0.51 5.22
CA SER A 116 -1.71 0.09 6.52
C SER A 116 -0.51 -0.80 6.36
N TRP A 117 0.49 -0.60 7.22
CA TRP A 117 1.68 -1.43 7.31
C TRP A 117 1.83 -2.03 8.70
N ASP A 118 2.14 -3.32 8.73
CA ASP A 118 2.72 -3.98 9.90
C ASP A 118 4.23 -4.09 9.71
N PHE A 119 4.98 -3.76 10.75
CA PHE A 119 6.43 -3.91 10.79
C PHE A 119 6.82 -5.14 11.61
N ASN A 120 7.96 -5.75 11.25
CA ASN A 120 8.62 -6.72 12.11
C ASN A 120 9.58 -6.03 13.10
N ASP A 121 10.22 -6.78 13.99
CA ASP A 121 11.14 -6.24 15.01
C ASP A 121 12.42 -5.59 14.42
N ARG A 122 12.67 -5.80 13.11
CA ARG A 122 13.75 -5.14 12.35
C ARG A 122 13.26 -3.89 11.61
N TYR A 123 12.01 -3.49 11.83
CA TYR A 123 11.32 -2.40 11.15
C TYR A 123 11.26 -2.56 9.63
N GLU A 124 11.22 -3.80 9.14
CA GLU A 124 10.88 -4.06 7.73
C GLU A 124 9.37 -4.23 7.61
N ILE A 125 8.80 -3.76 6.50
CA ILE A 125 7.36 -3.89 6.24
C ILE A 125 7.04 -5.37 6.02
N ARG A 126 6.25 -5.96 6.93
CA ARG A 126 5.82 -7.35 6.92
C ARG A 126 4.50 -7.54 6.20
N CYS A 127 3.53 -6.68 6.45
CA CYS A 127 2.24 -6.72 5.77
C CYS A 127 1.91 -5.33 5.24
N HIS A 128 1.56 -5.22 3.97
CA HIS A 128 1.10 -3.98 3.35
C HIS A 128 -0.30 -4.19 2.81
N ARG A 129 -1.28 -3.42 3.32
CA ARG A 129 -2.67 -3.54 2.89
C ARG A 129 -3.15 -2.21 2.34
N VAL A 130 -3.79 -2.25 1.17
CA VAL A 130 -4.39 -1.10 0.50
C VAL A 130 -5.87 -1.38 0.29
N TYR A 131 -6.74 -0.56 0.84
CA TYR A 131 -8.19 -0.69 0.72
C TYR A 131 -8.76 0.49 -0.03
N TRP A 132 -9.53 0.23 -1.08
CA TRP A 132 -10.11 1.27 -1.92
C TRP A 132 -11.49 1.68 -1.43
N GLY A 133 -11.77 2.98 -1.49
CA GLY A 133 -13.13 3.44 -1.34
C GLY A 133 -13.93 3.33 -2.63
N TRP A 134 -15.15 3.87 -2.54
CA TRP A 134 -16.19 3.75 -3.54
C TRP A 134 -15.80 4.25 -4.94
N SER A 135 -15.11 5.39 -5.07
CA SER A 135 -14.78 5.97 -6.37
C SER A 135 -13.84 5.06 -7.18
N ARG A 136 -12.84 4.46 -6.51
CA ARG A 136 -11.92 3.51 -7.14
C ARG A 136 -12.60 2.17 -7.46
N ILE A 137 -13.47 1.68 -6.58
CA ILE A 137 -14.27 0.47 -6.88
C ILE A 137 -15.17 0.70 -8.10
N ALA A 138 -15.85 1.85 -8.19
CA ALA A 138 -16.68 2.19 -9.35
C ALA A 138 -15.87 2.29 -10.66
N ASN A 139 -14.61 2.73 -10.60
CA ASN A 139 -13.68 2.68 -11.72
C ASN A 139 -13.35 1.23 -12.13
N LEU A 140 -13.07 0.33 -11.17
CA LEU A 140 -12.81 -1.09 -11.44
C LEU A 140 -14.02 -1.79 -12.07
N SER A 141 -15.22 -1.54 -11.55
CA SER A 141 -16.44 -2.17 -12.07
C SER A 141 -16.67 -1.79 -13.54
N ARG A 142 -16.38 -0.53 -13.92
CA ARG A 142 -16.40 -0.10 -15.33
C ARG A 142 -15.37 -0.81 -16.21
N LYS A 143 -14.29 -1.32 -15.62
CA LYS A 143 -13.29 -2.18 -16.27
C LYS A 143 -13.64 -3.68 -16.22
N GLY A 144 -14.85 -4.05 -15.77
CA GLY A 144 -15.33 -5.44 -15.73
C GLY A 144 -15.01 -6.20 -14.43
N PHE A 145 -14.53 -5.54 -13.38
CA PHE A 145 -14.38 -6.16 -12.06
C PHE A 145 -15.75 -6.59 -11.50
N GLY A 146 -15.87 -7.83 -11.04
CA GLY A 146 -17.10 -8.37 -10.48
C GLY A 146 -18.18 -8.75 -11.50
N ALA A 147 -17.89 -8.68 -12.81
CA ALA A 147 -18.78 -9.24 -13.82
C ALA A 147 -18.95 -10.76 -13.58
N ARG A 148 -20.19 -11.23 -13.41
CA ARG A 148 -20.45 -12.66 -13.42
C ARG A 148 -20.14 -13.19 -14.82
N PRO A 149 -19.44 -14.33 -14.96
CA PRO A 149 -19.38 -15.01 -16.25
C PRO A 149 -20.80 -15.24 -16.74
N GLU A 150 -21.04 -15.01 -18.03
CA GLU A 150 -22.33 -15.32 -18.64
C GLU A 150 -22.65 -16.78 -18.33
N ARG A 151 -23.77 -17.00 -17.64
CA ARG A 151 -24.28 -18.36 -17.46
C ARG A 151 -24.73 -18.81 -18.84
N GLY A 152 -23.93 -19.68 -19.46
CA GLY A 152 -24.29 -20.33 -20.71
C GLY A 152 -25.70 -20.93 -20.59
N ALA A 153 -26.53 -20.64 -21.58
CA ALA A 153 -27.87 -21.20 -21.76
C ALA A 153 -27.79 -22.68 -22.15
#